data_AF-A0A142LLM7-F1
#
_entry.id   AF-A0A142LLM7-F1
#
_cell.length_a   1.000
_cell.length_b   1.000
_cell.length_c   1.000
_cell.angle_alpha   90.00
_cell.angle_beta   90.00
_cell.angle_gamma   90.00
#
_symmetry.space_group_name_H-M   'P 1'
#
loop_
_entity.id
_entity.type
_entity.pdbx_description
1 polymer ?
#
loop_
_entity_poly.entity_id
_entity_poly.type
_entity_poly.pdbx_seq_one_letter_code
_entity_poly.pdbx_strand_id
1 'polypeptide(L)'
;MSFTWWRYPTRRFSVDGLSVAVASHVRSDGLYSVLTLNGVEQAKDQTPFVGPESVRNHRLLTTLPDGRQLEVDFGYIGVWTTGAVVRIDERVIYESHAGQVPSYPEKYRENAVKQKTIRESMAEARGEGPNPKESGVLAPHNRLPFAVDVVTGLLFYAIAKLTDLQSAALAGIAFGFGLVAFQRITKIDVTGGLALFGIVMLCISAGLALLLADSEWIKLRGTMIGLIAASFFLLDGVRGGRYIGKGLARFMPYADLNTGRLAIGMGSLGLLMAALNYAAAKLLTTDNWLFYTTFVDIFIVMGLAYFVVRFARGAKAPPDA
;
A
#
# COMPACT_ATOMS: atom_id res chain seq x y z
N MET A 1 0.32 10.74 18.36
CA MET A 1 1.29 10.06 19.24
C MET A 1 2.21 9.22 18.37
N SER A 2 3.53 9.33 18.52
CA SER A 2 4.49 8.55 17.73
C SER A 2 4.93 7.30 18.52
N PHE A 3 4.84 6.13 17.89
CA PHE A 3 5.11 4.82 18.50
C PHE A 3 6.50 4.30 18.08
N THR A 4 7.23 3.69 19.01
CA THR A 4 8.52 3.04 18.73
C THR A 4 8.27 1.62 18.27
N TRP A 5 8.69 1.29 17.05
CA TRP A 5 8.46 -0.04 16.46
C TRP A 5 9.75 -0.87 16.32
N TRP A 6 10.92 -0.27 16.47
CA TRP A 6 12.20 -1.00 16.43
C TRP A 6 13.27 -0.36 17.31
N ARG A 7 14.16 -1.17 17.86
CA ARG A 7 15.37 -0.71 18.58
C ARG A 7 16.57 -1.45 18.03
N TYR A 8 17.60 -0.71 17.61
CA TYR A 8 18.84 -1.33 17.17
C TYR A 8 19.71 -1.73 18.37
N PRO A 9 20.63 -2.69 18.20
CA PRO A 9 21.61 -3.01 19.22
C PRO A 9 22.41 -1.77 19.64
N THR A 10 22.39 -1.46 20.93
CA THR A 10 23.17 -0.35 21.51
C THR A 10 24.67 -0.59 21.30
N ARG A 11 25.37 0.40 20.75
CA ARG A 11 26.83 0.36 20.61
C ARG A 11 27.45 0.82 21.90
N ARG A 12 28.31 -0.01 22.49
CA ARG A 12 29.00 0.27 23.77
C ARG A 12 30.49 0.18 23.53
N PHE A 13 31.23 1.14 24.06
CA PHE A 13 32.68 1.21 23.98
C PHE A 13 33.21 2.03 25.16
N SER A 14 34.53 2.00 25.37
CA SER A 14 35.17 2.78 26.43
C SER A 14 36.15 3.78 25.82
N VAL A 15 36.19 4.96 26.42
CA VAL A 15 37.11 6.04 26.09
C VAL A 15 37.77 6.47 27.38
N ASP A 16 39.07 6.21 27.54
CA ASP A 16 39.84 6.59 28.73
C ASP A 16 39.18 6.19 30.07
N GLY A 17 38.61 4.97 30.10
CA GLY A 17 37.92 4.42 31.28
C GLY A 17 36.48 4.91 31.45
N LEU A 18 35.99 5.83 30.62
CA LEU A 18 34.59 6.25 30.59
C LEU A 18 33.77 5.24 29.78
N SER A 19 32.60 4.86 30.30
CA SER A 19 31.66 3.99 29.60
C SER A 19 30.80 4.82 28.65
N VAL A 20 30.97 4.63 27.35
CA VAL A 20 30.21 5.35 26.33
C VAL A 20 29.22 4.42 25.64
N ALA A 21 28.00 4.88 25.44
CA ALA A 21 27.00 4.12 24.70
C ALA A 21 26.19 4.98 23.73
N VAL A 22 25.89 4.41 22.56
CA VAL A 22 25.01 5.00 21.56
C VAL A 22 23.82 4.09 21.39
N ALA A 23 22.66 4.55 21.86
CA ALA A 23 21.39 3.86 21.69
C ALA A 23 20.61 4.48 20.54
N SER A 24 19.87 3.66 19.79
CA SER A 24 18.97 4.17 18.74
C SER A 24 17.70 3.36 18.64
N HIS A 25 16.64 4.04 18.22
CA HIS A 25 15.32 3.46 18.04
C HIS A 25 14.59 4.13 16.89
N VAL A 26 13.74 3.35 16.23
CA VAL A 26 12.92 3.82 15.12
C VAL A 26 11.49 4.02 15.62
N ARG A 27 10.98 5.20 15.31
CA ARG A 27 9.62 5.61 15.59
C ARG A 27 8.85 5.79 14.28
N SER A 28 7.53 5.94 14.37
CA SER A 28 6.68 6.19 13.20
C SER A 28 7.05 7.47 12.43
N ASP A 29 7.79 8.38 13.05
CA ASP A 29 8.21 9.67 12.50
C ASP A 29 9.70 9.75 12.14
N GLY A 30 10.53 8.77 12.50
CA GLY A 30 11.95 8.82 12.18
C GLY A 30 12.88 7.91 12.98
N LEU A 31 14.17 8.07 12.76
CA LEU A 31 15.23 7.44 13.54
C LEU A 31 15.70 8.41 14.63
N TYR A 32 15.94 7.88 15.83
CA TYR A 32 16.37 8.64 16.99
C TYR A 32 17.62 7.99 17.57
N SER A 33 18.63 8.78 17.92
CA SER A 33 19.83 8.31 18.60
C SER A 33 20.16 9.15 19.83
N VAL A 34 20.73 8.50 20.84
CA VAL A 34 21.15 9.10 22.10
C VAL A 34 22.57 8.64 22.41
N LEU A 35 23.46 9.59 22.68
CA LEU A 35 24.78 9.35 23.23
C LEU A 35 24.74 9.47 24.75
N THR A 36 25.24 8.47 25.46
CA THR A 36 25.41 8.51 26.92
C THR A 36 26.86 8.27 27.30
N LEU A 37 27.30 8.96 28.35
CA LEU A 37 28.60 8.83 28.99
C LEU A 37 28.37 8.50 30.46
N ASN A 38 28.89 7.37 30.92
CA ASN A 38 28.62 6.79 32.25
C ASN A 38 27.12 6.70 32.58
N GLY A 39 26.29 6.40 31.56
CA GLY A 39 24.84 6.33 31.70
C GLY A 39 24.11 7.67 31.69
N VAL A 40 24.83 8.79 31.69
CA VAL A 40 24.26 10.14 31.61
C VAL A 40 24.17 10.55 30.14
N GLU A 41 23.00 10.99 29.71
CA GLU A 41 22.78 11.53 28.37
C GLU A 41 23.62 12.78 28.12
N GLN A 42 24.33 12.78 26.99
CA GLN A 42 25.20 13.88 26.57
C GLN A 42 24.68 14.57 25.31
N ALA A 43 24.16 13.79 24.36
CA ALA A 43 23.68 14.32 23.09
C ALA A 43 22.54 13.47 22.51
N LYS A 44 21.72 14.12 21.69
CA LYS A 44 20.60 13.52 20.96
C LYS A 44 20.62 14.00 19.52
N ASP A 45 20.20 13.12 18.61
CA ASP A 45 19.97 13.49 17.22
C ASP A 45 18.83 12.63 16.63
N GLN A 46 18.19 13.15 15.60
CA GLN A 46 17.07 12.53 14.91
C GLN A 46 17.05 12.85 13.42
N THR A 47 16.63 11.89 12.62
CA THR A 47 16.27 12.10 11.21
C THR A 47 14.82 11.72 10.97
N PRO A 48 14.10 12.46 10.12
CA PRO A 48 12.73 12.10 9.76
C PRO A 48 12.72 10.79 8.96
N PHE A 49 11.58 10.10 8.92
CA PHE A 49 11.44 8.87 8.16
C PHE A 49 11.65 9.05 6.64
N VAL A 50 11.33 10.25 6.11
CA VAL A 50 11.44 10.62 4.69
C VAL A 50 11.87 12.09 4.54
N GLY A 51 12.29 12.47 3.33
CA GLY A 51 12.73 13.82 2.97
C GLY A 51 14.27 13.96 2.89
N PRO A 52 14.79 15.14 2.51
CA PRO A 52 16.22 15.35 2.29
C PRO A 52 17.09 15.01 3.51
N GLU A 53 16.58 15.31 4.70
CA GLU A 53 17.26 15.04 5.98
C GLU A 53 17.14 13.59 6.45
N SER A 54 16.34 12.73 5.79
CA SER A 54 16.14 11.33 6.24
C SER A 54 17.35 10.43 6.02
N VAL A 55 18.28 10.85 5.15
CA VAL A 55 19.41 10.03 4.69
C VAL A 55 20.77 10.48 5.23
N ARG A 56 20.80 11.49 6.10
CA ARG A 56 22.04 11.90 6.76
C ARG A 56 22.37 10.97 7.91
N ASN A 57 23.65 10.92 8.26
CA ASN A 57 24.06 10.33 9.52
C ASN A 57 23.66 11.26 10.67
N HIS A 58 23.46 10.63 11.82
CA HIS A 58 23.33 11.32 13.09
C HIS A 58 24.71 11.72 13.58
N ARG A 59 24.86 12.96 14.02
CA ARG A 59 26.12 13.49 14.56
C ARG A 59 25.91 13.83 16.02
N LEU A 60 26.55 13.06 16.92
CA LEU A 60 26.44 13.23 18.36
C LEU A 60 27.77 13.77 18.88
N LEU A 61 27.76 14.96 19.46
CA LEU A 61 28.95 15.67 19.93
C LEU A 61 28.88 15.81 21.45
N THR A 62 29.98 15.56 22.15
CA THR A 62 30.11 15.85 23.58
C THR A 62 31.54 16.22 23.93
N THR A 63 31.70 16.92 25.05
CA THR A 63 33.00 17.28 25.61
C THR A 63 33.36 16.32 26.74
N LEU A 64 34.53 15.71 26.66
CA LEU A 64 35.07 14.84 27.71
C LEU A 64 35.49 15.67 28.93
N PRO A 65 35.63 15.04 30.13
CA PRO A 65 36.03 15.76 31.35
C PRO A 65 37.37 16.51 31.27
N ASP A 66 38.24 16.12 30.35
CA ASP A 66 39.54 16.75 30.09
C ASP A 66 39.49 17.85 29.02
N GLY A 67 38.31 18.18 28.50
CA GLY A 67 38.09 19.23 27.50
C GLY A 67 38.18 18.78 26.04
N ARG A 68 38.57 17.53 25.75
CA ARG A 68 38.59 17.02 24.37
C ARG A 68 37.17 16.84 23.82
N GLN A 69 37.00 17.01 22.51
CA GLN A 69 35.71 16.74 21.87
C GLN A 69 35.64 15.29 21.39
N LEU A 70 34.56 14.62 21.78
CA LEU A 70 34.18 13.31 21.28
C LEU A 70 33.07 13.48 20.25
N GLU A 71 33.35 13.08 19.01
CA GLU A 71 32.40 13.08 17.92
C GLU A 71 31.98 11.65 17.57
N VAL A 72 30.68 11.43 17.42
CA VAL A 72 30.12 10.16 16.96
C VAL A 72 29.31 10.40 15.69
N ASP A 73 29.77 9.80 14.59
CA ASP A 73 28.94 9.60 13.40
C ASP A 73 28.20 8.27 13.54
N PHE A 74 26.88 8.35 13.63
CA PHE A 74 25.99 7.21 13.79
C PHE A 74 25.04 7.10 12.60
N GLY A 75 24.90 5.91 12.02
CA GLY A 75 24.05 5.76 10.84
C GLY A 75 23.85 4.30 10.43
N TYR A 76 23.34 4.09 9.23
CA TYR A 76 23.15 2.75 8.67
C TYR A 76 24.49 2.16 8.17
N ILE A 77 24.65 0.86 8.33
CA ILE A 77 25.68 0.05 7.65
C ILE A 77 25.01 -0.84 6.60
N GLY A 78 23.79 -1.28 6.91
CA GLY A 78 22.87 -1.92 5.99
C GLY A 78 21.43 -1.62 6.38
N VAL A 79 20.46 -2.21 5.67
CA VAL A 79 19.02 -1.97 5.89
C VAL A 79 18.57 -2.32 7.31
N TRP A 80 19.25 -3.26 7.96
CA TRP A 80 18.90 -3.79 9.28
C TRP A 80 19.96 -3.53 10.36
N THR A 81 21.06 -2.86 9.99
CA THR A 81 22.23 -2.70 10.86
C THR A 81 22.67 -1.25 10.90
N THR A 82 22.97 -0.78 12.11
CA THR A 82 23.52 0.56 12.33
C THR A 82 24.96 0.50 12.81
N GLY A 83 25.75 1.49 12.46
CA GLY A 83 27.15 1.62 12.82
C GLY A 83 27.45 2.94 13.53
N ALA A 84 28.59 2.97 14.20
CA ALA A 84 29.13 4.17 14.83
C ALA A 84 30.62 4.27 14.49
N VAL A 85 31.06 5.46 14.11
CA VAL A 85 32.48 5.82 14.02
C VAL A 85 32.70 6.96 15.00
N VAL A 86 33.65 6.78 15.91
CA VAL A 86 33.91 7.71 17.00
C VAL A 86 35.29 8.31 16.80
N ARG A 87 35.35 9.64 16.88
CA ARG A 87 36.58 10.41 16.73
C ARG A 87 36.82 11.30 17.94
N ILE A 88 38.09 11.47 18.27
CA ILE A 88 38.59 12.50 19.19
C ILE A 88 39.70 13.23 18.47
N ASP A 89 39.60 14.56 18.39
CA ASP A 89 40.58 15.40 17.68
C ASP A 89 40.84 14.87 16.25
N GLU A 90 39.76 14.56 15.53
CA GLU A 90 39.74 13.97 14.18
C GLU A 90 40.31 12.53 14.06
N ARG A 91 40.90 11.97 15.12
CA ARG A 91 41.43 10.61 15.14
C ARG A 91 40.33 9.60 15.49
N VAL A 92 40.17 8.58 14.64
CA VAL A 92 39.24 7.47 14.91
C VAL A 92 39.75 6.63 16.07
N ILE A 93 38.92 6.50 17.11
CA ILE A 93 39.22 5.73 18.33
C ILE A 93 38.35 4.48 18.47
N TYR A 94 37.19 4.46 17.80
CA TYR A 94 36.29 3.31 17.80
C TYR A 94 35.51 3.26 16.49
N GLU A 95 35.43 2.06 15.93
CA GLU A 95 34.55 1.72 14.82
C GLU A 95 33.75 0.49 15.21
N SER A 96 32.43 0.56 15.07
CA SER A 96 31.62 -0.65 15.29
C SER A 96 31.77 -1.67 14.15
N HIS A 97 32.16 -1.21 12.95
CA HIS A 97 32.46 -2.03 11.79
C HIS A 97 33.75 -1.48 11.16
N ALA A 98 34.85 -2.19 11.35
CA ALA A 98 36.18 -1.72 10.93
C ALA A 98 36.21 -1.36 9.43
N GLY A 99 36.70 -0.15 9.12
CA GLY A 99 36.84 0.34 7.75
C GLY A 99 35.53 0.65 7.02
N GLN A 100 34.38 0.66 7.71
CA GLN A 100 33.09 1.01 7.12
C GLN A 100 32.55 2.30 7.72
N VAL A 101 32.29 3.28 6.85
CA VAL A 101 31.65 4.54 7.24
C VAL A 101 30.13 4.36 7.19
N PRO A 102 29.40 4.66 8.28
CA PRO A 102 27.96 4.65 8.26
C PRO A 102 27.43 5.54 7.13
N SER A 103 26.46 5.06 6.37
CA SER A 103 25.78 5.81 5.33
C SER A 103 24.43 5.19 5.01
N TYR A 104 23.46 6.02 4.66
CA TYR A 104 22.16 5.53 4.20
C TYR A 104 22.36 4.67 2.93
N PRO A 105 21.76 3.47 2.83
CA PRO A 105 22.05 2.59 1.71
C PRO A 105 21.55 3.18 0.38
N GLU A 106 22.45 3.27 -0.61
CA GLU A 106 22.24 4.03 -1.85
C GLU A 106 21.01 3.59 -2.63
N LYS A 107 20.73 2.28 -2.64
CA LYS A 107 19.54 1.67 -3.26
C LYS A 107 18.21 2.29 -2.79
N TYR A 108 18.16 2.82 -1.57
CA TYR A 108 16.95 3.39 -0.98
C TYR A 108 17.02 4.92 -0.84
N ARG A 109 18.20 5.53 -1.00
CA ARG A 109 18.44 6.95 -0.76
C ARG A 109 17.53 7.84 -1.61
N GLU A 110 17.49 7.60 -2.91
CA GLU A 110 16.68 8.42 -3.83
C GLU A 110 15.18 8.35 -3.49
N ASN A 111 14.68 7.16 -3.12
CA ASN A 111 13.29 6.99 -2.72
C ASN A 111 12.99 7.66 -1.38
N ALA A 112 13.89 7.57 -0.40
CA ALA A 112 13.72 8.22 0.91
C ALA A 112 13.73 9.74 0.80
N VAL A 113 14.60 10.30 -0.05
CA VAL A 113 14.69 11.75 -0.31
C VAL A 113 13.48 12.26 -1.10
N LYS A 114 13.02 11.51 -2.12
CA LYS A 114 11.89 11.91 -2.97
C LYS A 114 10.53 11.67 -2.33
N GLN A 115 10.43 10.78 -1.36
CA GLN A 115 9.18 10.55 -0.65
C GLN A 115 8.84 11.78 0.20
N LYS A 116 7.69 12.36 -0.12
CA LYS A 116 7.10 13.46 0.65
C LYS A 116 6.67 12.93 2.02
N THR A 117 6.69 13.80 3.02
CA THR A 117 6.30 13.50 4.40
C THR A 117 4.93 12.79 4.43
N ILE A 118 4.65 11.89 5.39
CA ILE A 118 3.32 11.24 5.51
C ILE A 118 2.19 12.29 5.48
N ARG A 119 2.41 13.44 6.12
CA ARG A 119 1.49 14.58 6.10
C ARG A 119 1.27 15.16 4.69
N GLU A 120 2.31 15.28 3.89
CA GLU A 120 2.24 15.78 2.51
C GLU A 120 1.63 14.74 1.58
N SER A 121 1.94 13.44 1.78
CA SER A 121 1.25 12.36 1.05
C SER A 121 -0.25 12.30 1.38
N MET A 122 -0.63 12.59 2.63
CA MET A 122 -2.04 12.71 3.04
C MET A 122 -2.69 14.00 2.52
N ALA A 123 -1.99 15.13 2.53
CA ALA A 123 -2.47 16.39 1.96
C ALA A 123 -2.64 16.26 0.43
N GLU A 124 -1.69 15.63 -0.25
CA GLU A 124 -1.77 15.34 -1.68
C GLU A 124 -2.86 14.31 -1.99
N ALA A 125 -3.05 13.28 -1.15
CA ALA A 125 -4.20 12.38 -1.23
C ALA A 125 -5.53 13.12 -1.02
N ARG A 126 -5.56 14.16 -0.17
CA ARG A 126 -6.73 15.04 0.02
C ARG A 126 -6.90 16.06 -1.10
N GLY A 127 -5.94 16.19 -2.03
CA GLY A 127 -5.97 17.16 -3.13
C GLY A 127 -5.48 18.57 -2.75
N GLU A 128 -4.77 18.73 -1.64
CA GLU A 128 -4.28 20.00 -1.09
C GLU A 128 -2.79 20.28 -1.42
N GLY A 129 -2.21 19.56 -2.39
CA GLY A 129 -0.81 19.74 -2.83
C GLY A 129 -0.65 20.69 -4.03
N PRO A 130 0.59 21.16 -4.33
CA PRO A 130 0.87 22.10 -5.43
C PRO A 130 0.54 21.55 -6.83
N ASN A 131 0.36 20.23 -6.95
CA ASN A 131 -0.28 19.57 -8.08
C ASN A 131 -1.34 18.61 -7.53
N PRO A 132 -2.61 19.02 -7.40
CA PRO A 132 -3.68 18.10 -7.04
C PRO A 132 -3.72 17.03 -8.13
N LYS A 133 -3.42 15.77 -7.78
CA LYS A 133 -3.62 14.68 -8.74
C LYS A 133 -5.12 14.61 -9.03
N GLU A 134 -5.50 14.80 -10.30
CA GLU A 134 -6.86 14.57 -10.81
C GLU A 134 -7.27 13.08 -10.70
N SER A 135 -6.40 12.21 -10.22
CA SER A 135 -6.62 10.76 -10.05
C SER A 135 -6.44 10.34 -8.58
N GLY A 136 -7.36 9.55 -8.04
CA GLY A 136 -7.30 8.98 -6.69
C GLY A 136 -8.65 8.98 -5.98
N VAL A 137 -8.82 8.06 -5.02
CA VAL A 137 -10.09 7.85 -4.28
C VAL A 137 -10.65 9.13 -3.63
N LEU A 138 -9.77 10.01 -3.15
CA LEU A 138 -10.15 11.21 -2.39
C LEU A 138 -10.13 12.51 -3.21
N ALA A 139 -9.89 12.42 -4.54
CA ALA A 139 -9.98 13.57 -5.43
C ALA A 139 -11.40 14.18 -5.36
N PRO A 140 -11.58 15.51 -5.44
CA PRO A 140 -12.87 16.17 -5.19
C PRO A 140 -14.05 15.60 -5.99
N HIS A 141 -13.82 15.21 -7.24
CA HIS A 141 -14.82 14.63 -8.13
C HIS A 141 -15.06 13.11 -7.91
N ASN A 142 -14.27 12.44 -7.06
CA ASN A 142 -14.38 11.02 -6.73
C ASN A 142 -14.97 10.76 -5.35
N ARG A 143 -14.99 11.78 -4.48
CA ARG A 143 -15.48 11.67 -3.11
C ARG A 143 -16.93 11.22 -3.04
N LEU A 144 -17.79 11.76 -3.90
CA LEU A 144 -19.21 11.42 -3.90
C LEU A 144 -19.44 9.97 -4.38
N PRO A 145 -18.91 9.52 -5.54
CA PRO A 145 -18.96 8.10 -5.90
C PRO A 145 -18.40 7.17 -4.83
N PHE A 146 -17.25 7.51 -4.25
CA PHE A 146 -16.65 6.69 -3.20
C PHE A 146 -17.52 6.61 -1.94
N ALA A 147 -18.10 7.73 -1.49
CA ALA A 147 -19.00 7.74 -0.35
C ALA A 147 -20.26 6.89 -0.61
N VAL A 148 -20.82 6.97 -1.83
CA VAL A 148 -21.93 6.15 -2.26
C VAL A 148 -21.55 4.67 -2.22
N ASP A 149 -20.39 4.27 -2.73
CA ASP A 149 -19.93 2.88 -2.67
C ASP A 149 -19.74 2.37 -1.24
N VAL A 150 -19.14 3.18 -0.35
CA VAL A 150 -18.97 2.82 1.07
C VAL A 150 -20.32 2.64 1.76
N VAL A 151 -21.26 3.57 1.56
CA VAL A 151 -22.62 3.48 2.13
C VAL A 151 -23.35 2.25 1.58
N THR A 152 -23.21 1.97 0.28
CA THR A 152 -23.78 0.78 -0.37
C THR A 152 -23.24 -0.50 0.25
N GLY A 153 -21.91 -0.58 0.44
CA GLY A 153 -21.27 -1.73 1.07
C GLY A 153 -21.71 -1.94 2.53
N LEU A 154 -21.81 -0.87 3.30
CA LEU A 154 -22.30 -0.93 4.69
C LEU A 154 -23.78 -1.34 4.77
N LEU A 155 -24.61 -0.83 3.86
CA LEU A 155 -26.01 -1.22 3.74
C LEU A 155 -26.12 -2.72 3.41
N PHE A 156 -25.35 -3.19 2.43
CA PHE A 156 -25.33 -4.61 2.07
C PHE A 156 -24.89 -5.50 3.25
N TYR A 157 -23.83 -5.10 3.96
CA TYR A 157 -23.38 -5.81 5.16
C TYR A 157 -24.46 -5.85 6.26
N ALA A 158 -25.13 -4.73 6.53
CA ALA A 158 -26.19 -4.66 7.52
C ALA A 158 -27.36 -5.58 7.14
N ILE A 159 -27.80 -5.56 5.88
CA ILE A 159 -28.90 -6.41 5.40
C ILE A 159 -28.50 -7.89 5.44
N ALA A 160 -27.31 -8.24 4.95
CA ALA A 160 -26.81 -9.62 4.99
C ALA A 160 -26.63 -10.16 6.42
N LYS A 161 -26.44 -9.29 7.41
CA LYS A 161 -26.34 -9.67 8.82
C LYS A 161 -27.71 -9.81 9.49
N LEU A 162 -28.70 -9.03 9.06
CA LEU A 162 -30.04 -8.99 9.64
C LEU A 162 -31.05 -9.89 8.92
N THR A 163 -30.72 -10.34 7.72
CA THR A 163 -31.59 -11.13 6.83
C THR A 163 -30.79 -12.25 6.14
N ASP A 164 -31.46 -13.05 5.33
CA ASP A 164 -30.84 -14.09 4.52
C ASP A 164 -30.13 -13.51 3.27
N LEU A 165 -29.23 -14.31 2.69
CA LEU A 165 -28.39 -13.89 1.57
C LEU A 165 -29.19 -13.49 0.32
N GLN A 166 -30.37 -14.08 0.12
CA GLN A 166 -31.24 -13.76 -1.01
C GLN A 166 -31.90 -12.40 -0.84
N SER A 167 -32.38 -12.07 0.37
CA SER A 167 -32.90 -10.73 0.69
C SER A 167 -31.83 -9.64 0.54
N ALA A 168 -30.60 -9.91 0.99
CA ALA A 168 -29.47 -9.00 0.80
C ALA A 168 -29.13 -8.78 -0.68
N ALA A 169 -29.15 -9.85 -1.48
CA ALA A 169 -28.93 -9.76 -2.92
C ALA A 169 -30.01 -8.91 -3.62
N LEU A 170 -31.29 -9.16 -3.32
CA LEU A 170 -32.42 -8.40 -3.89
C LEU A 170 -32.38 -6.92 -3.48
N ALA A 171 -32.05 -6.62 -2.23
CA ALA A 171 -31.88 -5.25 -1.76
C ALA A 171 -30.71 -4.55 -2.47
N GLY A 172 -29.59 -5.25 -2.67
CA GLY A 172 -28.44 -4.75 -3.43
C GLY A 172 -28.81 -4.43 -4.90
N ILE A 173 -29.61 -5.29 -5.54
CA ILE A 173 -30.12 -5.05 -6.89
C ILE A 173 -31.03 -3.81 -6.93
N ALA A 174 -32.00 -3.72 -6.02
CA ALA A 174 -32.94 -2.60 -5.95
C ALA A 174 -32.21 -1.27 -5.71
N PHE A 175 -31.24 -1.25 -4.79
CA PHE A 175 -30.42 -0.08 -4.52
C PHE A 175 -29.56 0.30 -5.72
N GLY A 176 -28.94 -0.68 -6.39
CA GLY A 176 -28.15 -0.46 -7.60
C GLY A 176 -28.96 0.18 -8.73
N PHE A 177 -30.16 -0.34 -9.03
CA PHE A 177 -31.06 0.30 -10.00
C PHE A 177 -31.52 1.69 -9.56
N GLY A 178 -31.76 1.88 -8.25
CA GLY A 178 -32.06 3.20 -7.67
C GLY A 178 -30.96 4.22 -7.91
N LEU A 179 -29.68 3.85 -7.73
CA LEU A 179 -28.54 4.70 -8.03
C LEU A 179 -28.44 5.04 -9.52
N VAL A 180 -28.67 4.05 -10.40
CA VAL A 180 -28.66 4.28 -11.85
C VAL A 180 -29.78 5.24 -12.26
N ALA A 181 -30.98 5.09 -11.69
CA ALA A 181 -32.09 6.00 -11.92
C ALA A 181 -31.80 7.41 -11.38
N PHE A 182 -31.25 7.51 -10.16
CA PHE A 182 -30.86 8.77 -9.55
C PHE A 182 -29.81 9.50 -10.39
N GLN A 183 -28.77 8.80 -10.85
CA GLN A 183 -27.76 9.35 -11.74
C GLN A 183 -28.37 9.84 -13.06
N ARG A 184 -29.32 9.09 -13.63
CA ARG A 184 -29.98 9.47 -14.89
C ARG A 184 -30.86 10.72 -14.73
N ILE A 185 -31.51 10.89 -13.58
CA ILE A 185 -32.39 12.04 -13.29
C ILE A 185 -31.57 13.27 -12.95
N THR A 186 -30.62 13.14 -12.02
CA THR A 186 -29.86 14.27 -11.48
C THR A 186 -28.68 14.67 -12.36
N LYS A 187 -28.25 13.80 -13.28
CA LYS A 187 -27.03 13.92 -14.09
C LYS A 187 -25.75 14.05 -13.24
N ILE A 188 -25.83 13.78 -11.94
CA ILE A 188 -24.68 13.74 -11.03
C ILE A 188 -24.04 12.38 -11.17
N ASP A 189 -22.74 12.35 -11.47
CA ASP A 189 -21.97 11.10 -11.51
C ASP A 189 -21.75 10.58 -10.09
N VAL A 190 -22.64 9.69 -9.66
CA VAL A 190 -22.59 9.02 -8.34
C VAL A 190 -22.01 7.62 -8.41
N THR A 191 -21.79 7.07 -9.61
CA THR A 191 -21.29 5.69 -9.79
C THR A 191 -19.85 5.62 -10.28
N GLY A 192 -19.32 6.71 -10.86
CA GLY A 192 -17.93 6.78 -11.32
C GLY A 192 -17.57 5.75 -12.41
N GLY A 193 -18.56 5.14 -13.07
CA GLY A 193 -18.40 4.07 -14.06
C GLY A 193 -18.09 2.68 -13.49
N LEU A 194 -17.31 2.58 -12.41
CA LEU A 194 -16.95 1.30 -11.77
C LEU A 194 -18.11 0.69 -10.97
N ALA A 195 -18.95 1.51 -10.32
CA ALA A 195 -20.05 0.99 -9.52
C ALA A 195 -21.16 0.34 -10.37
N LEU A 196 -21.39 0.82 -11.60
CA LEU A 196 -22.33 0.18 -12.54
C LEU A 196 -21.88 -1.24 -12.89
N PHE A 197 -20.57 -1.45 -13.11
CA PHE A 197 -20.01 -2.78 -13.29
C PHE A 197 -20.23 -3.64 -12.05
N GLY A 198 -20.02 -3.09 -10.84
CA GLY A 198 -20.32 -3.76 -9.58
C GLY A 198 -21.78 -4.21 -9.47
N ILE A 199 -22.74 -3.35 -9.81
CA ILE A 199 -24.18 -3.66 -9.80
C ILE A 199 -24.51 -4.79 -10.77
N VAL A 200 -23.99 -4.75 -12.00
CA VAL A 200 -24.17 -5.83 -12.99
C VAL A 200 -23.60 -7.14 -12.45
N MET A 201 -22.40 -7.11 -11.85
CA MET A 201 -21.78 -8.31 -11.27
C MET A 201 -22.56 -8.84 -10.06
N LEU A 202 -23.18 -7.98 -9.25
CA LEU A 202 -24.07 -8.38 -8.16
C LEU A 202 -25.32 -9.09 -8.69
N CYS A 203 -25.95 -8.56 -9.75
CA CYS A 203 -27.10 -9.22 -10.40
C CYS A 203 -26.71 -10.61 -10.94
N ILE A 204 -25.55 -10.73 -11.59
CA ILE A 204 -25.05 -12.00 -12.12
C ILE A 204 -24.76 -12.97 -10.97
N SER A 205 -24.10 -12.51 -9.90
CA SER A 205 -23.81 -13.31 -8.71
C SER A 205 -25.08 -13.83 -8.04
N ALA A 206 -26.08 -12.96 -7.87
CA ALA A 206 -27.39 -13.31 -7.31
C ALA A 206 -28.13 -14.32 -8.19
N GLY A 207 -28.16 -14.10 -9.52
CA GLY A 207 -28.77 -15.04 -10.46
C GLY A 207 -28.11 -16.42 -10.43
N LEU A 208 -26.77 -16.46 -10.42
CA LEU A 208 -26.03 -17.72 -10.26
C LEU A 208 -26.30 -18.38 -8.90
N ALA A 209 -26.49 -17.59 -7.83
CA ALA A 209 -26.82 -18.14 -6.53
C ALA A 209 -28.19 -18.82 -6.47
N LEU A 210 -29.18 -18.30 -7.21
CA LEU A 210 -30.51 -18.88 -7.34
C LEU A 210 -30.54 -20.10 -8.27
N LEU A 211 -29.80 -20.04 -9.38
CA LEU A 211 -29.79 -21.11 -10.39
C LEU A 211 -28.91 -22.30 -9.99
N LEU A 212 -27.88 -22.09 -9.17
CA LEU A 212 -26.87 -23.09 -8.82
C LEU A 212 -26.75 -23.24 -7.29
N ALA A 213 -27.77 -23.85 -6.69
CA ALA A 213 -27.89 -24.06 -5.24
C ALA A 213 -27.17 -25.30 -4.71
N ASP A 214 -26.74 -26.21 -5.59
CA ASP A 214 -26.10 -27.48 -5.22
C ASP A 214 -24.66 -27.30 -4.66
N SER A 215 -24.26 -28.21 -3.77
CA SER A 215 -23.00 -28.14 -3.00
C SER A 215 -21.72 -28.13 -3.84
N GLU A 216 -21.70 -28.81 -5.00
CA GLU A 216 -20.56 -28.76 -5.92
C GLU A 216 -20.44 -27.38 -6.60
N TRP A 217 -21.58 -26.79 -6.97
CA TRP A 217 -21.63 -25.52 -7.66
C TRP A 217 -21.36 -24.32 -6.75
N ILE A 218 -21.60 -24.46 -5.44
CA ILE A 218 -21.18 -23.47 -4.44
C ILE A 218 -19.65 -23.25 -4.49
N LYS A 219 -18.85 -24.32 -4.64
CA LYS A 219 -17.38 -24.20 -4.74
C LYS A 219 -16.93 -23.52 -6.04
N LEU A 220 -17.64 -23.76 -7.15
CA LEU A 220 -17.29 -23.24 -8.47
C LEU A 220 -17.87 -21.84 -8.76
N ARG A 221 -18.82 -21.36 -7.95
CA ARG A 221 -19.46 -20.04 -8.14
C ARG A 221 -18.44 -18.91 -8.20
N GLY A 222 -17.44 -18.91 -7.32
CA GLY A 222 -16.36 -17.93 -7.32
C GLY A 222 -15.55 -17.96 -8.62
N THR A 223 -15.27 -19.15 -9.15
CA THR A 223 -14.60 -19.33 -10.44
C THR A 223 -15.44 -18.79 -11.59
N MET A 224 -16.74 -19.08 -11.63
CA MET A 224 -17.64 -18.60 -12.69
C MET A 224 -17.74 -17.06 -12.69
N ILE A 225 -17.94 -16.46 -11.52
CA ILE A 225 -17.97 -15.01 -11.36
C ILE A 225 -16.64 -14.40 -11.80
N GLY A 226 -15.51 -15.01 -11.40
CA GLY A 226 -14.17 -14.60 -11.81
C GLY A 226 -13.96 -14.62 -13.32
N LEU A 227 -14.42 -15.67 -14.01
CA LEU A 227 -14.32 -15.79 -15.48
C LEU A 227 -15.20 -14.76 -16.20
N ILE A 228 -16.41 -14.51 -15.71
CA ILE A 228 -17.30 -13.49 -16.28
C ILE A 228 -16.69 -12.10 -16.12
N ALA A 229 -16.22 -11.75 -14.91
CA ALA A 229 -15.54 -10.50 -14.65
C ALA A 229 -14.29 -10.34 -15.53
N ALA A 230 -13.44 -11.38 -15.59
CA ALA A 230 -12.25 -11.39 -16.44
C ALA A 230 -12.60 -11.13 -17.91
N SER A 231 -13.68 -11.73 -18.41
CA SER A 231 -14.15 -11.53 -19.78
C SER A 231 -14.53 -10.07 -20.05
N PHE A 232 -15.28 -9.44 -19.14
CA PHE A 232 -15.61 -8.02 -19.27
C PHE A 232 -14.36 -7.12 -19.27
N PHE A 233 -13.41 -7.38 -18.37
CA PHE A 233 -12.16 -6.64 -18.30
C PHE A 233 -11.28 -6.82 -19.55
N LEU A 234 -11.16 -8.04 -20.06
CA LEU A 234 -10.40 -8.31 -21.29
C LEU A 234 -11.07 -7.65 -22.51
N LEU A 235 -12.39 -7.76 -22.64
CA LEU A 235 -13.14 -7.11 -23.73
C LEU A 235 -13.05 -5.59 -23.69
N ASP A 236 -13.14 -4.99 -22.50
CA ASP A 236 -12.92 -3.55 -22.34
C ASP A 236 -11.47 -3.18 -22.66
N GLY A 237 -10.51 -3.97 -22.19
CA GLY A 237 -9.08 -3.77 -22.42
C GLY A 237 -8.67 -3.81 -23.89
N VAL A 238 -9.18 -4.79 -24.66
CA VAL A 238 -8.99 -4.87 -26.13
C VAL A 238 -9.60 -3.65 -26.84
N ARG A 239 -10.65 -3.04 -26.27
CA ARG A 239 -11.26 -1.79 -26.76
C ARG A 239 -10.59 -0.52 -26.20
N GLY A 240 -9.43 -0.64 -25.55
CA GLY A 240 -8.66 0.48 -24.99
C GLY A 240 -9.03 0.88 -23.55
N GLY A 241 -9.88 0.11 -22.87
CA GLY A 241 -10.24 0.32 -21.47
C GLY A 241 -11.15 1.52 -21.25
N ARG A 242 -12.04 1.83 -22.19
CA ARG A 242 -12.83 3.08 -22.21
C ARG A 242 -13.87 3.15 -21.09
N TYR A 243 -14.28 2.01 -20.54
CA TYR A 243 -15.33 1.93 -19.52
C TYR A 243 -14.76 1.50 -18.17
N ILE A 244 -14.46 0.21 -18.01
CA ILE A 244 -14.09 -0.40 -16.72
C ILE A 244 -12.65 -0.02 -16.36
N GLY A 245 -11.72 -0.08 -17.33
CA GLY A 245 -10.32 0.33 -17.16
C GLY A 245 -10.20 1.80 -16.78
N LYS A 246 -10.96 2.69 -17.44
CA LYS A 246 -11.03 4.12 -17.12
C LYS A 246 -11.64 4.36 -15.74
N GLY A 247 -12.73 3.67 -15.42
CA GLY A 247 -13.36 3.73 -14.10
C GLY A 247 -12.39 3.32 -12.99
N LEU A 248 -11.67 2.21 -13.17
CA LEU A 248 -10.68 1.73 -12.20
C LEU A 248 -9.49 2.68 -12.07
N ALA A 249 -8.94 3.18 -13.17
CA ALA A 249 -7.79 4.10 -13.16
C ALA A 249 -8.09 5.39 -12.39
N ARG A 250 -9.34 5.87 -12.42
CA ARG A 250 -9.79 7.08 -11.70
C ARG A 250 -9.60 7.00 -10.19
N PHE A 251 -9.70 5.79 -9.61
CA PHE A 251 -9.53 5.56 -8.18
C PHE A 251 -8.07 5.27 -7.79
N MET A 252 -7.19 5.02 -8.75
CA MET A 252 -5.79 4.71 -8.49
C MET A 252 -4.95 5.97 -8.22
N PRO A 253 -3.92 5.92 -7.37
CA PRO A 253 -3.06 7.06 -7.04
C PRO A 253 -2.03 7.41 -8.16
N TYR A 254 -2.13 6.76 -9.31
CA TYR A 254 -1.19 6.85 -10.43
C TYR A 254 -1.84 7.59 -11.60
N ALA A 255 -1.23 8.70 -12.03
CA ALA A 255 -1.70 9.49 -13.16
C ALA A 255 -1.24 8.95 -14.53
N ASP A 256 -0.28 8.02 -14.54
CA ASP A 256 0.41 7.47 -15.71
C ASP A 256 -0.13 6.10 -16.17
N LEU A 257 -1.38 5.78 -15.81
CA LEU A 257 -2.00 4.49 -16.12
C LEU A 257 -2.59 4.48 -17.53
N ASN A 258 -2.17 3.50 -18.34
CA ASN A 258 -2.87 3.16 -19.57
C ASN A 258 -4.09 2.30 -19.23
N THR A 259 -5.29 2.83 -19.48
CA THR A 259 -6.58 2.19 -19.14
C THR A 259 -6.80 0.85 -19.83
N GLY A 260 -6.38 0.73 -21.09
CA GLY A 260 -6.50 -0.52 -21.85
C GLY A 260 -5.60 -1.62 -21.29
N ARG A 261 -4.32 -1.29 -21.03
CA ARG A 261 -3.38 -2.23 -20.40
C ARG A 261 -3.80 -2.59 -18.98
N LEU A 262 -4.33 -1.63 -18.22
CA LEU A 262 -4.88 -1.88 -16.89
C LEU A 262 -6.03 -2.88 -16.97
N ALA A 263 -6.99 -2.68 -17.87
CA ALA A 263 -8.11 -3.59 -18.04
C ALA A 263 -7.66 -4.99 -18.52
N ILE A 264 -6.72 -5.09 -19.47
CA ILE A 264 -6.14 -6.38 -19.89
C ILE A 264 -5.45 -7.08 -18.71
N GLY A 265 -4.64 -6.35 -17.94
CA GLY A 265 -3.92 -6.90 -16.80
C GLY A 265 -4.87 -7.40 -15.71
N MET A 266 -5.91 -6.63 -15.39
CA MET A 266 -6.94 -7.02 -14.41
C MET A 266 -7.77 -8.23 -14.91
N GLY A 267 -8.10 -8.28 -16.20
CA GLY A 267 -8.76 -9.42 -16.80
C GLY A 267 -7.90 -10.68 -16.78
N SER A 268 -6.61 -10.56 -17.07
CA SER A 268 -5.64 -11.66 -17.02
C SER A 268 -5.44 -12.17 -15.59
N LEU A 269 -5.38 -11.26 -14.62
CA LEU A 269 -5.36 -11.59 -13.19
C LEU A 269 -6.61 -12.37 -12.80
N GLY A 270 -7.80 -11.90 -13.20
CA GLY A 270 -9.06 -12.59 -12.93
C GLY A 270 -9.10 -14.00 -13.53
N LEU A 271 -8.62 -14.18 -14.77
CA LEU A 271 -8.53 -15.48 -15.42
C LEU A 271 -7.59 -16.43 -14.67
N LEU A 272 -6.41 -15.95 -14.29
CA LEU A 272 -5.44 -16.75 -13.53
C LEU A 272 -5.98 -17.15 -12.16
N MET A 273 -6.61 -16.21 -11.44
CA MET A 273 -7.23 -16.50 -10.15
C MET A 273 -8.39 -17.49 -10.27
N ALA A 274 -9.20 -17.39 -11.33
CA ALA A 274 -10.25 -18.36 -11.60
C ALA A 274 -9.67 -19.76 -11.88
N ALA A 275 -8.59 -19.86 -12.65
CA ALA A 275 -7.90 -21.12 -12.91
C ALA A 275 -7.30 -21.72 -11.63
N LEU A 276 -6.66 -20.91 -10.79
CA LEU A 276 -6.12 -21.34 -9.50
C LEU A 276 -7.24 -21.78 -8.54
N ASN A 277 -8.35 -21.05 -8.48
CA ASN A 277 -9.49 -21.43 -7.64
C ASN A 277 -10.16 -22.72 -8.14
N TYR A 278 -10.26 -22.93 -9.45
CA TYR A 278 -10.73 -24.19 -10.03
C TYR A 278 -9.81 -25.37 -9.69
N ALA A 279 -8.50 -25.19 -9.85
CA ALA A 279 -7.51 -26.20 -9.49
C ALA A 279 -7.56 -26.52 -8.00
N ALA A 280 -7.63 -25.51 -7.13
CA ALA A 280 -7.78 -25.68 -5.69
C ALA A 280 -9.06 -26.45 -5.35
N ALA A 281 -10.19 -26.12 -5.99
CA ALA A 281 -11.46 -26.79 -5.74
C ALA A 281 -11.49 -28.26 -6.17
N LYS A 282 -10.72 -28.65 -7.20
CA LYS A 282 -10.68 -30.03 -7.71
C LYS A 282 -9.55 -30.89 -7.14
N LEU A 283 -8.42 -30.28 -6.75
CA LEU A 283 -7.21 -31.01 -6.33
C LEU A 283 -6.99 -31.03 -4.82
N LEU A 284 -7.55 -30.07 -4.08
CA LEU A 284 -7.37 -29.98 -2.63
C LEU A 284 -8.54 -30.65 -1.88
N THR A 285 -8.22 -31.13 -0.67
CA THR A 285 -9.25 -31.46 0.33
C THR A 285 -10.02 -30.21 0.74
N THR A 286 -11.21 -30.37 1.33
CA THR A 286 -12.04 -29.23 1.76
C THR A 286 -11.31 -28.30 2.72
N ASP A 287 -10.54 -28.83 3.68
CA ASP A 287 -9.81 -28.03 4.66
C ASP A 287 -8.68 -27.22 4.02
N ASN A 288 -7.94 -27.84 3.08
CA ASN A 288 -6.87 -27.17 2.35
C ASN A 288 -7.40 -26.12 1.38
N TRP A 289 -8.56 -26.38 0.75
CA TRP A 289 -9.25 -25.39 -0.07
C TRP A 289 -9.71 -24.19 0.77
N LEU A 290 -10.31 -24.43 1.95
CA LEU A 290 -10.73 -23.37 2.86
C LEU A 290 -9.52 -22.51 3.29
N PHE A 291 -8.41 -23.15 3.66
CA PHE A 291 -7.18 -22.46 4.00
C PHE A 291 -6.65 -21.60 2.84
N TYR A 292 -6.61 -22.17 1.62
CA TYR A 292 -6.18 -21.46 0.42
C TYR A 292 -7.01 -20.21 0.15
N THR A 293 -8.35 -20.35 0.12
CA THR A 293 -9.29 -19.26 -0.18
C THR A 293 -9.40 -18.21 0.93
N THR A 294 -8.93 -18.52 2.14
CA THR A 294 -9.00 -17.58 3.27
C THR A 294 -7.70 -16.80 3.47
N PHE A 295 -6.56 -17.48 3.26
CA PHE A 295 -5.27 -16.94 3.68
C PHE A 295 -4.25 -16.81 2.55
N VAL A 296 -4.30 -17.67 1.52
CA VAL A 296 -3.24 -17.73 0.50
C VAL A 296 -3.58 -16.87 -0.71
N ASP A 297 -4.83 -16.92 -1.15
CA ASP A 297 -5.32 -16.24 -2.34
C ASP A 297 -5.07 -14.73 -2.34
N ILE A 298 -5.24 -14.08 -1.18
CA ILE A 298 -5.06 -12.63 -1.02
C ILE A 298 -3.62 -12.19 -1.29
N PHE A 299 -2.63 -12.98 -0.88
CA PHE A 299 -1.22 -12.66 -1.15
C PHE A 299 -0.88 -12.85 -2.63
N ILE A 300 -1.46 -13.86 -3.28
CA ILE A 300 -1.31 -14.07 -4.73
C ILE A 300 -1.93 -12.89 -5.49
N VAL A 301 -3.16 -12.50 -5.15
CA VAL A 301 -3.84 -11.35 -5.76
C VAL A 301 -3.03 -10.08 -5.56
N MET A 302 -2.52 -9.81 -4.36
CA MET A 302 -1.72 -8.63 -4.08
C MET A 302 -0.43 -8.60 -4.92
N GLY A 303 0.28 -9.72 -5.02
CA GLY A 303 1.46 -9.85 -5.85
C GLY A 303 1.16 -9.63 -7.33
N LEU A 304 0.13 -10.31 -7.87
CA LEU A 304 -0.28 -10.16 -9.27
C LEU A 304 -0.78 -8.75 -9.57
N ALA A 305 -1.55 -8.13 -8.68
CA ALA A 305 -2.04 -6.77 -8.84
C ALA A 305 -0.89 -5.76 -8.91
N TYR A 306 0.16 -5.96 -8.11
CA TYR A 306 1.39 -5.16 -8.21
C TYR A 306 2.02 -5.26 -9.60
N PHE A 307 2.13 -6.47 -10.17
CA PHE A 307 2.65 -6.66 -11.52
C PHE A 307 1.73 -6.06 -12.59
N VAL A 308 0.41 -6.17 -12.44
CA VAL A 308 -0.57 -5.55 -13.33
C VAL A 308 -0.43 -4.03 -13.34
N VAL A 309 -0.32 -3.40 -12.17
CA VAL A 309 -0.11 -1.95 -12.07
C VAL A 309 1.21 -1.57 -12.72
N ARG A 310 2.29 -2.33 -12.48
CA ARG A 310 3.58 -2.09 -13.15
C ARG A 310 3.49 -2.22 -14.67
N PHE A 311 2.74 -3.20 -15.18
CA PHE A 311 2.50 -3.40 -16.60
C PHE A 311 1.64 -2.27 -17.22
N ALA A 312 0.67 -1.76 -16.47
CA ALA A 312 -0.22 -0.70 -16.91
C ALA A 312 0.44 0.69 -16.92
N ARG A 313 1.51 0.88 -16.14
CA ARG A 313 2.27 2.14 -16.05
C ARG A 313 3.32 2.25 -17.17
N GLY A 314 3.55 3.47 -17.65
CA GLY A 314 4.69 3.79 -18.52
C GLY A 314 4.45 3.69 -20.03
N ALA A 315 3.22 3.49 -20.51
CA ALA A 315 2.88 3.70 -21.92
C ALA A 315 2.15 5.03 -22.10
N LYS A 316 2.91 6.11 -22.28
CA LYS A 316 2.36 7.33 -22.89
C LYS A 316 1.85 6.93 -24.28
N ALA A 317 0.57 7.14 -24.55
CA ALA A 317 0.13 7.26 -25.93
C ALA A 317 0.81 8.51 -26.53
N PRO A 318 1.26 8.48 -27.80
CA PRO A 318 1.69 9.70 -28.46
C PRO A 318 0.52 10.70 -28.45
N PRO A 319 0.78 12.00 -28.25
CA PRO A 319 -0.24 13.00 -28.50
C PRO A 319 -0.56 12.94 -29.99
N ASP A 320 -1.86 12.83 -30.29
CA ASP A 320 -2.48 12.86 -31.62
C ASP A 320 -2.51 11.53 -32.40
N ALA A 321 -3.64 10.82 -32.28
CA ALA A 321 -4.22 9.93 -33.29
C ALA A 321 -5.75 9.95 -33.17
#